data_AF-A0A067M7B1-F1
#
_entry.id   AF-A0A067M7B1-F1
#
_cell.length_a   1.000
_cell.length_b   1.000
_cell.length_c   1.000
_cell.angle_alpha   90.00
_cell.angle_beta   90.00
_cell.angle_gamma   90.00
#
_symmetry.space_group_name_H-M   'P 1'
#
loop_
_entity.id
_entity.type
_entity.pdbx_description
1 polymer ?
#
loop_
_entity_poly.entity_id
_entity_poly.type
_entity_poly.pdbx_seq_one_letter_code
_entity_poly.pdbx_strand_id
1 'polypeptide(L)'
;MYLAGLVPGPHALSLHRINHFLDILVDQLIPSFDPGLFYTRTASYAQGRRVRVALVPVVSDVIAARSATGMGAATRGEHFCSFCDIDKADIENFDGSRWTPRDGGVHRKLAERWRDAATEEERKGIFSEYGIRWTPLLRLLYWDPCKMIVIDSMHNLLLGTLKRHCLTLWGMKDDIFSTSIQRFSADLPPTLRSIKREKSSFTAADMEASNKVLERLREQAFREAEQLIERGEAEKLESCLVETLEECATARGIKYNGTKAVMAKKLCAAIRLDMQRSQRPSWLGRAPFNMGSTLHGSMTADQWRNAFTVDFVVTLVRLWSTKGERFSAMLDNYMQLVGALRIAHKHAISPGDIELYGNQMKLYLKESLKLYPSHHLLPNNHLALHLTDFLKLFGPVHAWRCFAFERLNGILQRFNSNMKPSECTSSLFL
;
A
#
# COMPACT_ATOMS: atom_id res chain seq x y z
N MET A 1 -18.58 -6.03 -15.48
CA MET A 1 -18.39 -6.03 -14.01
C MET A 1 -19.76 -6.22 -13.39
N TYR A 2 -19.92 -7.21 -12.52
CA TYR A 2 -21.18 -7.52 -11.82
C TYR A 2 -21.01 -7.17 -10.33
N LEU A 3 -21.91 -6.37 -9.77
CA LEU A 3 -21.90 -6.02 -8.35
C LEU A 3 -22.81 -6.99 -7.60
N ALA A 4 -22.22 -7.95 -6.90
CA ALA A 4 -22.95 -8.98 -6.17
C ALA A 4 -23.44 -8.54 -4.77
N GLY A 5 -22.90 -7.46 -4.22
CA GLY A 5 -23.28 -7.02 -2.88
C GLY A 5 -22.46 -5.85 -2.38
N LEU A 6 -23.00 -5.13 -1.41
CA LEU A 6 -22.35 -4.00 -0.75
C LEU A 6 -22.34 -4.22 0.75
N VAL A 7 -21.14 -4.16 1.32
CA VAL A 7 -20.94 -4.21 2.77
C VAL A 7 -20.82 -2.78 3.28
N PRO A 8 -21.71 -2.31 4.17
CA PRO A 8 -21.67 -0.95 4.69
C PRO A 8 -20.41 -0.70 5.55
N GLY A 9 -19.75 0.46 5.35
CA GLY A 9 -18.66 0.97 6.20
C GLY A 9 -19.19 1.69 7.44
N PRO A 10 -18.36 2.30 8.32
CA PRO A 10 -16.90 2.54 8.21
C PRO A 10 -16.04 1.53 9.00
N HIS A 11 -16.64 0.64 9.77
CA HIS A 11 -15.92 -0.37 10.55
C HIS A 11 -15.89 -1.68 9.78
N ALA A 12 -14.72 -2.34 9.73
CA ALA A 12 -14.61 -3.69 9.20
C ALA A 12 -15.67 -4.59 9.88
N LEU A 13 -16.45 -5.34 9.08
CA LEU A 13 -17.38 -6.32 9.62
C LEU A 13 -16.64 -7.19 10.63
N SER A 14 -17.18 -7.32 11.85
CA SER A 14 -16.51 -8.07 12.90
C SER A 14 -16.34 -9.54 12.48
N LEU A 15 -15.14 -10.08 12.64
CA LEU A 15 -14.81 -11.51 12.55
C LEU A 15 -15.52 -12.25 11.39
N HIS A 16 -16.43 -13.18 11.70
CA HIS A 16 -17.09 -14.07 10.75
C HIS A 16 -18.40 -13.50 10.19
N ARG A 17 -18.79 -12.24 10.46
CA ARG A 17 -20.03 -11.65 9.90
C ARG A 17 -19.98 -11.48 8.38
N ILE A 18 -18.78 -11.39 7.79
CA ILE A 18 -18.61 -11.43 6.33
C ILE A 18 -19.15 -12.73 5.73
N ASN A 19 -19.20 -13.81 6.52
CA ASN A 19 -19.70 -15.11 6.06
C ASN A 19 -21.16 -15.02 5.62
N HIS A 20 -22.01 -14.25 6.30
CA HIS A 20 -23.41 -14.09 5.88
C HIS A 20 -23.56 -13.54 4.45
N PHE A 21 -22.67 -12.65 4.03
CA PHE A 21 -22.66 -12.14 2.66
C PHE A 21 -22.08 -13.16 1.68
N LEU A 22 -21.02 -13.86 2.09
CA LEU A 22 -20.39 -14.90 1.27
C LEU A 22 -21.28 -16.13 1.09
N ASP A 23 -22.11 -16.48 2.08
CA ASP A 23 -23.06 -17.60 2.00
C ASP A 23 -24.02 -17.41 0.82
N ILE A 24 -24.61 -16.22 0.67
CA ILE A 24 -25.52 -15.91 -0.44
C ILE A 24 -24.83 -16.12 -1.80
N LEU A 25 -23.60 -15.64 -1.93
CA LEU A 25 -22.81 -15.80 -3.16
C LEU A 25 -22.48 -17.28 -3.42
N VAL A 26 -22.04 -18.00 -2.39
CA VAL A 26 -21.65 -19.41 -2.49
C VAL A 26 -22.84 -20.31 -2.81
N ASP A 27 -24.01 -20.05 -2.22
CA ASP A 27 -25.24 -20.78 -2.49
C ASP A 27 -25.65 -20.70 -3.97
N GLN A 28 -25.38 -19.57 -4.63
CA GLN A 28 -25.57 -19.44 -6.08
C GLN A 28 -24.46 -20.10 -6.90
N LEU A 29 -23.21 -20.02 -6.44
CA LEU A 29 -22.06 -20.55 -7.18
C LEU A 29 -22.00 -22.07 -7.21
N ILE A 30 -22.45 -22.77 -6.16
CA ILE A 30 -22.45 -24.25 -6.12
C ILE A 30 -23.23 -24.85 -7.30
N PRO A 31 -24.54 -24.59 -7.47
CA PRO A 31 -25.30 -25.14 -8.59
C PRO A 31 -24.86 -24.55 -9.93
N SER A 32 -24.30 -23.33 -9.93
CA SER A 32 -23.76 -22.69 -11.13
C SER A 32 -22.47 -23.32 -11.61
N PHE A 33 -21.71 -23.98 -10.74
CA PHE A 33 -20.50 -24.71 -11.12
C PHE A 33 -20.82 -26.13 -11.55
N ASP A 34 -21.53 -26.87 -10.70
CA ASP A 34 -21.90 -28.27 -10.94
C ASP A 34 -23.33 -28.54 -10.44
N PRO A 35 -24.27 -28.95 -11.32
CA PRO A 35 -24.06 -29.33 -12.72
C PRO A 35 -23.81 -28.15 -13.69
N GLY A 36 -24.14 -26.92 -13.31
CA GLY A 36 -24.17 -25.71 -14.15
C GLY A 36 -25.60 -25.26 -14.48
N LEU A 37 -25.75 -23.97 -14.85
CA LEU A 37 -27.04 -23.37 -15.20
C LEU A 37 -27.39 -23.65 -16.66
N PHE A 38 -28.61 -24.11 -16.95
CA PHE A 38 -29.09 -24.26 -18.33
C PHE A 38 -29.95 -23.07 -18.73
N TYR A 39 -29.46 -22.26 -19.66
CA TYR A 39 -30.23 -21.18 -20.27
C TYR A 39 -31.01 -21.75 -21.46
N THR A 40 -32.33 -21.59 -21.48
CA THR A 40 -33.20 -22.11 -22.56
C THR A 40 -32.93 -21.45 -23.91
N ARG A 41 -32.41 -20.21 -23.91
CA ARG A 41 -31.99 -19.49 -25.11
C ARG A 41 -30.94 -18.44 -24.77
N THR A 42 -29.95 -18.27 -25.65
CA THR A 42 -29.00 -17.15 -25.62
C THR A 42 -28.87 -16.56 -27.03
N ALA A 43 -28.25 -15.38 -27.16
CA ALA A 43 -28.12 -14.69 -28.45
C ALA A 43 -27.47 -15.57 -29.55
N SER A 44 -26.50 -16.42 -29.20
CA SER A 44 -25.83 -17.33 -30.14
C SER A 44 -26.36 -18.77 -30.12
N TYR A 45 -27.26 -19.13 -29.19
CA TYR A 45 -27.74 -20.51 -29.02
C TYR A 45 -29.25 -20.53 -28.79
N ALA A 46 -30.01 -20.67 -29.88
CA ALA A 46 -31.47 -20.67 -29.89
C ALA A 46 -32.09 -21.86 -29.13
N GLN A 47 -31.40 -23.00 -29.12
CA GLN A 47 -31.80 -24.24 -28.41
C GLN A 47 -31.31 -24.29 -26.95
N GLY A 48 -30.74 -23.19 -26.46
CA GLY A 48 -30.21 -23.10 -25.12
C GLY A 48 -28.76 -23.57 -25.00
N ARG A 49 -28.18 -23.32 -23.83
CA ARG A 49 -26.80 -23.68 -23.51
C ARG A 49 -26.62 -23.83 -22.01
N ARG A 50 -25.88 -24.87 -21.60
CA ARG A 50 -25.37 -24.99 -20.23
C ARG A 50 -24.16 -24.09 -20.05
N VAL A 51 -24.17 -23.29 -18.99
CA VAL A 51 -23.08 -22.40 -18.59
C VAL A 51 -22.63 -22.81 -17.19
N ARG A 52 -21.31 -22.86 -16.99
CA ARG A 52 -20.71 -23.09 -15.69
C ARG A 52 -20.02 -21.82 -15.22
N VAL A 53 -20.17 -21.50 -13.95
CA VAL A 53 -19.57 -20.33 -13.31
C VAL A 53 -18.66 -20.82 -12.20
N ALA A 54 -17.43 -20.30 -12.16
CA ALA A 54 -16.46 -20.59 -11.12
C ALA A 54 -15.91 -19.29 -10.54
N LEU A 55 -15.76 -19.23 -9.22
CA LEU A 55 -14.99 -18.20 -8.54
C LEU A 55 -13.53 -18.60 -8.56
N VAL A 56 -12.66 -17.78 -9.17
CA VAL A 56 -11.23 -18.10 -9.26
C VAL A 56 -10.43 -17.17 -8.35
N PRO A 57 -9.72 -16.11 -8.76
CA PRO A 57 -9.00 -15.35 -7.75
C PRO A 57 -9.97 -14.46 -6.96
N VAL A 58 -9.92 -14.58 -5.63
CA VAL A 58 -10.30 -13.47 -4.75
C VAL A 58 -9.21 -12.41 -4.88
N VAL A 59 -9.58 -11.24 -5.40
CA VAL A 59 -8.67 -10.12 -5.63
C VAL A 59 -8.97 -9.01 -4.64
N SER A 60 -8.02 -8.71 -3.77
CA SER A 60 -8.16 -7.62 -2.80
C SER A 60 -6.83 -7.20 -2.19
N ASP A 61 -6.86 -6.21 -1.29
CA ASP A 61 -5.75 -6.00 -0.36
C ASP A 61 -5.58 -7.20 0.59
N VAL A 62 -4.46 -7.22 1.33
CA VAL A 62 -4.09 -8.32 2.23
C VAL A 62 -5.11 -8.50 3.38
N ILE A 63 -5.68 -7.42 3.88
CA ILE A 63 -6.59 -7.45 5.04
C ILE A 63 -7.92 -8.07 4.61
N ALA A 64 -8.48 -7.57 3.51
CA ALA A 64 -9.72 -8.08 2.92
C ALA A 64 -9.56 -9.54 2.45
N ALA A 65 -8.42 -9.88 1.84
CA ALA A 65 -8.14 -11.23 1.37
C ALA A 65 -8.21 -12.22 2.53
N ARG A 66 -7.45 -11.93 3.60
CA ARG A 66 -7.37 -12.80 4.77
C ARG A 66 -8.70 -12.87 5.51
N SER A 67 -9.46 -11.78 5.54
CA SER A 67 -10.82 -11.79 6.09
C SER A 67 -11.73 -12.74 5.32
N ALA A 68 -11.76 -12.65 3.99
CA ALA A 68 -12.59 -13.46 3.10
C ALA A 68 -12.21 -14.95 3.15
N THR A 69 -10.93 -15.27 3.36
CA THR A 69 -10.42 -16.64 3.30
C THR A 69 -10.26 -17.29 4.67
N GLY A 70 -10.67 -16.59 5.72
CA GLY A 70 -10.61 -17.09 7.09
C GLY A 70 -9.18 -17.19 7.64
N MET A 71 -8.24 -16.37 7.16
CA MET A 71 -6.89 -16.28 7.73
C MET A 71 -6.78 -15.13 8.74
N GLY A 72 -5.95 -15.30 9.77
CA GLY A 72 -5.73 -14.31 10.84
C GLY A 72 -4.94 -13.09 10.39
N ALA A 73 -4.63 -12.12 11.24
CA ALA A 73 -3.86 -10.94 10.79
C ALA A 73 -2.39 -11.29 10.45
N ALA A 74 -1.80 -10.60 9.48
CA ALA A 74 -0.38 -10.74 9.11
C ALA A 74 0.60 -10.30 10.22
N THR A 75 0.10 -9.78 11.35
CA THR A 75 0.89 -9.38 12.50
C THR A 75 1.24 -10.54 13.43
N ARG A 76 0.54 -11.68 13.32
CA ARG A 76 0.81 -12.89 14.10
C ARG A 76 2.07 -13.58 13.56
N GLY A 77 3.11 -13.69 14.39
CA GLY A 77 4.47 -14.10 13.99
C GLY A 77 4.54 -15.42 13.23
N GLU A 78 3.84 -16.44 13.71
CA GLU A 78 3.91 -17.80 13.16
C GLU A 78 3.13 -17.97 11.84
N HIS A 79 2.19 -17.05 11.52
CA HIS A 79 1.28 -17.18 10.36
C HIS A 79 1.10 -15.89 9.57
N PHE A 80 2.19 -15.15 9.40
CA PHE A 80 2.14 -13.83 8.76
C PHE A 80 1.85 -13.93 7.25
N CYS A 81 2.37 -14.97 6.57
CA CYS A 81 2.17 -15.20 5.13
C CYS A 81 0.89 -16.01 4.86
N SER A 82 0.20 -15.70 3.75
CA SER A 82 -0.98 -16.43 3.28
C SER A 82 -0.65 -17.61 2.37
N PHE A 83 0.60 -17.71 1.88
CA PHE A 83 0.97 -18.63 0.80
C PHE A 83 2.02 -19.66 1.21
N CYS A 84 2.90 -19.31 2.16
CA CYS A 84 3.90 -20.23 2.70
C CYS A 84 3.88 -20.26 4.24
N ASP A 85 4.66 -21.18 4.79
CA ASP A 85 4.78 -21.50 6.22
C ASP A 85 6.01 -20.90 6.90
N ILE A 86 6.78 -20.05 6.21
CA ILE A 86 7.97 -19.44 6.80
C ILE A 86 7.63 -18.64 8.06
N ASP A 87 8.47 -18.75 9.08
CA ASP A 87 8.34 -17.94 10.29
C ASP A 87 8.69 -16.47 10.01
N LYS A 88 8.05 -15.55 10.72
CA LYS A 88 8.36 -14.11 10.62
C LYS A 88 9.80 -13.80 11.05
N ALA A 89 10.38 -14.56 11.96
CA ALA A 89 11.79 -14.45 12.34
C ALA A 89 12.72 -14.70 11.14
N ASP A 90 12.30 -15.55 10.19
CA ASP A 90 13.03 -15.90 8.98
C ASP A 90 12.60 -15.07 7.76
N ILE A 91 11.90 -13.94 7.93
CA ILE A 91 11.38 -13.13 6.82
C ILE A 91 12.48 -12.62 5.86
N GLU A 92 13.73 -12.54 6.33
CA GLU A 92 14.91 -12.15 5.55
C GLU A 92 15.57 -13.33 4.83
N ASN A 93 14.99 -14.53 4.93
CA ASN A 93 15.42 -15.69 4.16
C ASN A 93 14.79 -15.67 2.76
N PHE A 94 15.64 -15.37 1.77
CA PHE A 94 15.23 -15.27 0.35
C PHE A 94 15.37 -16.59 -0.44
N ASP A 95 15.73 -17.68 0.22
CA ASP A 95 15.79 -19.01 -0.38
C ASP A 95 14.39 -19.61 -0.46
N GLY A 96 13.75 -19.41 -1.62
CA GLY A 96 12.38 -19.88 -1.87
C GLY A 96 12.22 -21.40 -1.80
N SER A 97 13.31 -22.18 -1.83
CA SER A 97 13.24 -23.64 -1.63
C SER A 97 12.85 -24.02 -0.20
N ARG A 98 13.05 -23.12 0.76
CA ARG A 98 12.68 -23.30 2.17
C ARG A 98 11.28 -22.80 2.49
N TRP A 99 10.56 -22.24 1.53
CA TRP A 99 9.22 -21.73 1.74
C TRP A 99 8.23 -22.83 1.35
N THR A 100 7.80 -23.63 2.31
CA THR A 100 6.83 -24.69 1.99
C THR A 100 5.49 -24.02 1.65
N PRO A 101 4.91 -24.32 0.48
CA PRO A 101 3.58 -23.83 0.16
C PRO A 101 2.56 -24.33 1.19
N ARG A 102 1.63 -23.48 1.59
CA ARG A 102 0.51 -23.89 2.43
C ARG A 102 -0.38 -24.89 1.69
N ASP A 103 -0.87 -25.88 2.43
CA ASP A 103 -1.75 -26.92 1.90
C ASP A 103 -3.23 -26.54 2.10
N GLY A 104 -3.97 -26.44 0.99
CA GLY A 104 -5.39 -26.10 1.00
C GLY A 104 -6.28 -27.15 1.68
N GLY A 105 -5.87 -28.42 1.67
CA GLY A 105 -6.56 -29.52 2.37
C GLY A 105 -6.40 -29.42 3.88
N VAL A 106 -5.19 -29.11 4.36
CA VAL A 106 -4.91 -28.80 5.78
C VAL A 106 -5.69 -27.56 6.20
N HIS A 107 -5.67 -26.50 5.38
CA HIS A 107 -6.46 -25.28 5.64
C HIS A 107 -7.94 -25.60 5.82
N ARG A 108 -8.53 -26.41 4.91
CA ARG A 108 -9.94 -26.81 4.98
C ARG A 108 -10.24 -27.59 6.26
N LYS A 109 -9.42 -28.60 6.61
CA LYS A 109 -9.60 -29.39 7.84
C LYS A 109 -9.57 -28.52 9.11
N LEU A 110 -8.63 -27.59 9.19
CA LEU A 110 -8.52 -26.67 10.34
C LEU A 110 -9.70 -25.70 10.40
N ALA A 111 -10.17 -25.20 9.26
CA ALA A 111 -11.34 -24.35 9.18
C ALA A 111 -12.64 -25.09 9.55
N GLU A 112 -12.78 -26.35 9.17
CA GLU A 112 -13.90 -27.21 9.58
C GLU A 112 -13.85 -27.49 11.08
N ARG A 113 -12.68 -27.82 11.64
CA ARG A 113 -12.48 -27.96 13.09
C ARG A 113 -12.88 -26.69 13.84
N TRP A 114 -12.56 -25.50 13.29
CA TRP A 114 -13.00 -24.22 13.85
C TRP A 114 -14.53 -24.04 13.77
N ARG A 115 -15.15 -24.41 12.64
CA ARG A 115 -16.61 -24.31 12.46
C ARG A 115 -17.35 -25.19 13.46
N ASP A 116 -16.90 -26.42 13.60
CA ASP A 116 -17.54 -27.50 14.33
C ASP A 116 -17.19 -27.51 15.83
N ALA A 117 -16.29 -26.63 16.27
CA ALA A 117 -15.99 -26.40 17.68
C ALA A 117 -17.26 -26.02 18.47
N ALA A 118 -17.41 -26.62 19.66
CA ALA A 118 -18.63 -26.54 20.46
C ALA A 118 -18.77 -25.19 21.19
N THR A 119 -17.64 -24.56 21.52
CA THR A 119 -17.59 -23.31 22.28
C THR A 119 -16.83 -22.21 21.56
N GLU A 120 -17.14 -20.96 21.90
CA GLU A 120 -16.41 -19.80 21.37
C GLU A 120 -14.96 -19.76 21.89
N GLU A 121 -14.72 -20.29 23.08
CA GLU A 121 -13.39 -20.49 23.67
C GLU A 121 -12.54 -21.45 22.83
N GLU A 122 -13.10 -22.60 22.41
CA GLU A 122 -12.43 -23.54 21.51
C GLU A 122 -12.11 -22.90 20.16
N ARG A 123 -13.05 -22.14 19.59
CA ARG A 123 -12.84 -21.37 18.35
C ARG A 123 -11.70 -20.38 18.48
N LYS A 124 -11.63 -19.65 19.60
CA LYS A 124 -10.52 -18.73 19.90
C LYS A 124 -9.21 -19.48 20.04
N GLY A 125 -9.20 -20.65 20.68
CA GLY A 125 -8.02 -21.52 20.81
C GLY A 125 -7.47 -21.96 19.44
N ILE A 126 -8.33 -22.55 18.60
CA ILE A 126 -7.97 -23.00 17.24
C ILE A 126 -7.46 -21.83 16.39
N PHE A 127 -8.18 -20.70 16.41
CA PHE A 127 -7.73 -19.52 15.67
C PHE A 127 -6.45 -18.93 16.25
N SER A 128 -6.20 -19.08 17.55
CA SER A 128 -4.98 -18.62 18.17
C SER A 128 -3.77 -19.43 17.71
N GLU A 129 -3.92 -20.75 17.70
CA GLU A 129 -2.88 -21.72 17.36
C GLU A 129 -2.58 -21.74 15.86
N TYR A 130 -3.60 -21.76 15.00
CA TYR A 130 -3.41 -21.95 13.55
C TYR A 130 -3.66 -20.70 12.70
N GLY A 131 -4.24 -19.65 13.29
CA GLY A 131 -4.63 -18.45 12.53
C GLY A 131 -5.69 -18.71 11.46
N ILE A 132 -6.46 -19.80 11.55
CA ILE A 132 -7.46 -20.20 10.55
C ILE A 132 -8.85 -20.25 11.18
N ARG A 133 -9.85 -19.78 10.44
CA ARG A 133 -11.27 -19.84 10.77
C ARG A 133 -12.10 -20.22 9.53
N TRP A 134 -13.35 -20.58 9.76
CA TRP A 134 -14.28 -20.94 8.68
C TRP A 134 -14.64 -19.76 7.77
N THR A 135 -14.74 -20.06 6.48
CA THR A 135 -15.33 -19.19 5.44
C THR A 135 -16.24 -20.02 4.53
N PRO A 136 -17.41 -19.50 4.11
CA PRO A 136 -18.30 -20.17 3.16
C PRO A 136 -17.64 -20.56 1.84
N LEU A 137 -16.58 -19.84 1.42
CA LEU A 137 -15.85 -20.14 0.19
C LEU A 137 -15.30 -21.58 0.16
N LEU A 138 -15.04 -22.18 1.33
CA LEU A 138 -14.57 -23.58 1.42
C LEU A 138 -15.62 -24.62 1.02
N ARG A 139 -16.90 -24.24 0.90
CA ARG A 139 -17.96 -25.09 0.32
C ARG A 139 -17.78 -25.29 -1.19
N LEU A 140 -17.04 -24.41 -1.86
CA LEU A 140 -16.64 -24.59 -3.25
C LEU A 140 -15.49 -25.59 -3.30
N LEU A 141 -15.79 -26.87 -3.58
CA LEU A 141 -14.80 -27.95 -3.47
C LEU A 141 -13.58 -27.77 -4.38
N TYR A 142 -13.76 -27.10 -5.53
CA TYR A 142 -12.72 -26.75 -6.49
C TYR A 142 -11.83 -25.58 -6.05
N TRP A 143 -12.25 -24.82 -5.04
CA TRP A 143 -11.59 -23.58 -4.64
C TRP A 143 -10.55 -23.85 -3.53
N ASP A 144 -9.34 -23.33 -3.75
CA ASP A 144 -8.19 -23.49 -2.86
C ASP A 144 -7.75 -22.12 -2.32
N PRO A 145 -7.92 -21.83 -1.01
CA PRO A 145 -7.54 -20.53 -0.43
C PRO A 145 -6.04 -20.25 -0.52
N CYS A 146 -5.19 -21.26 -0.66
CA CYS A 146 -3.74 -21.05 -0.74
C CYS A 146 -3.29 -20.70 -2.17
N LYS A 147 -4.15 -20.88 -3.18
CA LYS A 147 -3.81 -20.67 -4.61
C LYS A 147 -4.73 -19.69 -5.32
N MET A 148 -5.98 -19.58 -4.88
CA MET A 148 -7.05 -18.81 -5.52
C MET A 148 -7.33 -17.48 -4.81
N ILE A 149 -6.30 -16.92 -4.17
CA ILE A 149 -6.26 -15.55 -3.67
C ILE A 149 -5.10 -14.86 -4.35
N VAL A 150 -5.32 -13.60 -4.74
CA VAL A 150 -4.25 -12.75 -5.22
C VAL A 150 -4.20 -11.48 -4.40
N ILE A 151 -3.00 -11.13 -3.94
CA ILE A 151 -2.77 -9.82 -3.34
C ILE A 151 -2.58 -8.82 -4.46
N ASP A 152 -3.43 -7.80 -4.45
CA ASP A 152 -3.38 -6.74 -5.43
C ASP A 152 -2.02 -5.99 -5.43
N SER A 153 -1.45 -5.84 -6.62
CA SER A 153 -0.15 -5.20 -6.84
C SER A 153 -0.17 -3.71 -6.48
N MET A 154 -1.33 -3.07 -6.60
CA MET A 154 -1.46 -1.65 -6.31
C MET A 154 -1.32 -1.41 -4.80
N HIS A 155 -1.97 -2.22 -3.97
CA HIS A 155 -1.79 -2.17 -2.51
C HIS A 155 -0.41 -2.66 -2.06
N ASN A 156 0.08 -3.78 -2.61
CA ASN A 156 1.31 -4.39 -2.12
C ASN A 156 2.60 -3.75 -2.68
N LEU A 157 2.67 -3.51 -3.99
CA LEU A 157 3.83 -2.88 -4.61
C LEU A 157 3.76 -1.35 -4.50
N LEU A 158 2.70 -0.71 -5.01
CA LEU A 158 2.67 0.75 -5.15
C LEU A 158 2.50 1.44 -3.78
N LEU A 159 1.41 1.12 -3.07
CA LEU A 159 1.08 1.73 -1.78
C LEU A 159 1.85 1.10 -0.61
N GLY A 160 2.37 -0.12 -0.78
CA GLY A 160 3.19 -0.83 0.19
C GLY A 160 4.67 -0.57 -0.05
N THR A 161 5.26 -1.24 -1.04
CA THR A 161 6.71 -1.25 -1.28
C THR A 161 7.28 0.11 -1.68
N LEU A 162 6.73 0.78 -2.71
CA LEU A 162 7.26 2.06 -3.20
C LEU A 162 7.10 3.17 -2.15
N LYS A 163 5.88 3.31 -1.62
CA LYS A 163 5.58 4.28 -0.56
C LYS A 163 6.52 4.08 0.64
N ARG A 164 6.72 2.84 1.10
CA ARG A 164 7.62 2.56 2.23
C ARG A 164 9.06 2.90 1.90
N HIS A 165 9.56 2.53 0.71
CA HIS A 165 10.91 2.84 0.26
C HIS A 165 11.18 4.34 0.35
N CYS A 166 10.30 5.14 -0.26
CA CYS A 166 10.39 6.60 -0.27
C CYS A 166 10.29 7.20 1.15
N LEU A 167 9.20 6.91 1.87
CA LEU A 167 8.92 7.58 3.14
C LEU A 167 9.86 7.11 4.27
N THR A 168 10.29 5.86 4.24
CA THR A 168 11.04 5.26 5.37
C THR A 168 12.52 5.14 5.11
N LEU A 169 12.92 4.58 3.96
CA LEU A 169 14.34 4.37 3.68
C LEU A 169 15.02 5.69 3.33
N TRP A 170 14.40 6.48 2.46
CA TRP A 170 14.88 7.82 2.11
C TRP A 170 14.41 8.91 3.07
N GLY A 171 13.51 8.58 4.00
CA GLY A 171 13.04 9.51 5.01
C GLY A 171 12.17 10.64 4.44
N MET A 172 11.56 10.46 3.27
CA MET A 172 10.67 11.47 2.66
C MET A 172 9.29 11.49 3.34
N LYS A 173 9.22 11.35 4.68
CA LYS A 173 7.95 11.31 5.42
C LYS A 173 7.19 12.62 5.29
N ASP A 174 5.87 12.51 5.17
CA ASP A 174 4.92 13.62 5.22
C ASP A 174 5.08 14.47 6.52
N ASP A 175 5.52 13.86 7.63
CA ASP A 175 5.59 14.49 8.95
C ASP A 175 6.88 15.26 9.30
N ILE A 176 7.92 15.23 8.46
CA ILE A 176 9.13 16.01 8.80
C ILE A 176 8.82 17.51 8.80
N PHE A 177 7.79 17.95 8.07
CA PHE A 177 7.26 19.30 8.20
C PHE A 177 6.35 19.47 9.44
N SER A 178 5.45 18.51 9.73
CA SER A 178 4.49 18.62 10.86
C SER A 178 5.17 18.59 12.24
N THR A 179 6.20 17.76 12.42
CA THR A 179 6.90 17.61 13.71
C THR A 179 7.77 18.83 14.04
N SER A 180 8.35 19.45 13.01
CA SER A 180 8.99 20.76 13.15
C SER A 180 7.97 21.81 13.57
N ILE A 181 6.80 21.86 12.91
CA ILE A 181 5.72 22.82 13.19
C ILE A 181 5.15 22.70 14.63
N GLN A 182 4.91 21.48 15.13
CA GLN A 182 4.45 21.28 16.52
C GLN A 182 5.50 21.74 17.55
N ARG A 183 6.79 21.58 17.27
CA ARG A 183 7.89 22.06 18.13
C ARG A 183 8.16 23.56 18.01
N PHE A 184 7.76 24.20 16.91
CA PHE A 184 7.78 25.66 16.77
C PHE A 184 6.66 26.33 17.59
N SER A 185 5.50 25.69 17.73
CA SER A 185 4.40 26.18 18.57
C SER A 185 4.71 26.17 20.09
N ALA A 186 5.61 25.30 20.55
CA ALA A 186 5.92 25.16 21.97
C ALA A 186 6.76 26.31 22.54
N ASP A 187 7.63 26.92 21.71
CA ASP A 187 8.74 27.78 22.14
C ASP A 187 8.65 29.23 21.63
N LEU A 188 7.43 29.77 21.46
CA LEU A 188 7.22 31.19 21.14
C LEU A 188 7.76 32.14 22.25
N PRO A 189 8.18 33.37 21.90
CA PRO A 189 8.82 34.32 22.82
C PRO A 189 7.97 34.69 24.05
N PRO A 190 8.58 35.20 25.13
CA PRO A 190 7.94 35.41 26.44
C PRO A 190 6.71 36.32 26.44
N THR A 191 6.52 37.16 25.42
CA THR A 191 5.36 38.04 25.27
C THR A 191 4.04 37.28 25.07
N LEU A 192 4.07 36.01 24.67
CA LEU A 192 2.88 35.15 24.52
C LEU A 192 2.66 34.19 25.72
N ARG A 193 3.45 34.28 26.79
CA ARG A 193 3.35 33.37 27.95
C ARG A 193 2.23 33.71 28.94
N SER A 194 1.67 34.92 28.90
CA SER A 194 0.64 35.34 29.87
C SER A 194 -0.70 34.62 29.73
N ILE A 195 -0.91 33.83 28.66
CA ILE A 195 -2.19 33.14 28.42
C ILE A 195 -2.10 31.61 28.63
N LYS A 196 -0.93 31.06 28.95
CA LYS A 196 -0.72 29.58 29.04
C LYS A 196 -1.15 28.93 30.36
N ARG A 197 -1.84 29.63 31.28
CA ARG A 197 -2.23 29.05 32.58
C ARG A 197 -3.67 28.52 32.70
N GLU A 198 -4.53 28.68 31.70
CA GLU A 198 -5.85 28.04 31.72
C GLU A 198 -6.12 27.28 30.42
N LYS A 199 -6.06 25.95 30.48
CA LYS A 199 -6.22 25.00 29.35
C LYS A 199 -7.65 24.90 28.80
N SER A 200 -8.51 25.88 29.06
CA SER A 200 -9.97 25.80 28.83
C SER A 200 -10.51 26.75 27.76
N SER A 201 -9.69 27.50 27.01
CA SER A 201 -10.19 28.54 26.09
C SER A 201 -9.44 28.69 24.76
N PHE A 202 -9.28 27.61 23.98
CA PHE A 202 -8.94 27.78 22.55
C PHE A 202 -10.17 27.58 21.67
N THR A 203 -10.54 28.61 20.91
CA THR A 203 -11.61 28.53 19.90
C THR A 203 -11.01 28.16 18.54
N ALA A 204 -11.84 27.62 17.62
CA ALA A 204 -11.41 27.28 16.26
C ALA A 204 -10.80 28.48 15.50
N ALA A 205 -11.19 29.71 15.84
CA ALA A 205 -10.68 30.94 15.24
C ALA A 205 -9.22 31.24 15.62
N ASP A 206 -8.80 30.86 16.83
CA ASP A 206 -7.43 31.07 17.32
C ASP A 206 -6.43 30.12 16.63
N MET A 207 -6.89 28.88 16.35
CA MET A 207 -6.16 27.93 15.50
C MET A 207 -6.02 28.44 14.06
N GLU A 208 -7.07 29.05 13.52
CA GLU A 208 -7.06 29.57 12.16
C GLU A 208 -6.14 30.80 12.01
N ALA A 209 -6.09 31.69 12.99
CA ALA A 209 -5.17 32.82 13.01
C ALA A 209 -3.69 32.37 13.07
N SER A 210 -3.39 31.34 13.87
CA SER A 210 -2.05 30.76 13.95
C SER A 210 -1.63 30.10 12.64
N ASN A 211 -2.55 29.37 11.99
CA ASN A 211 -2.33 28.78 10.67
C ASN A 211 -2.07 29.85 9.59
N LYS A 212 -2.74 31.00 9.64
CA LYS A 212 -2.49 32.12 8.70
C LYS A 212 -1.13 32.80 8.89
N VAL A 213 -0.59 32.84 10.10
CA VAL A 213 0.77 33.34 10.35
C VAL A 213 1.81 32.35 9.83
N LEU A 214 1.57 31.05 10.04
CA LEU A 214 2.41 29.97 9.53
C LEU A 214 2.42 29.91 7.99
N GLU A 215 1.29 30.13 7.33
CA GLU A 215 1.22 30.22 5.87
C GLU A 215 2.06 31.40 5.33
N ARG A 216 2.02 32.57 5.98
CA ARG A 216 2.83 33.72 5.57
C ARG A 216 4.34 33.47 5.67
N LEU A 217 4.79 32.81 6.73
CA LEU A 217 6.21 32.46 6.91
C LEU A 217 6.65 31.36 5.93
N ARG A 218 5.77 30.41 5.62
CA ARG A 218 6.00 29.40 4.56
C ARG A 218 6.18 30.05 3.21
N GLU A 219 5.24 30.91 2.81
CA GLU A 219 5.31 31.60 1.53
C GLU A 219 6.56 32.47 1.42
N GLN A 220 7.01 33.09 2.52
CA GLN A 220 8.23 33.88 2.51
C GLN A 220 9.48 33.02 2.27
N ALA A 221 9.62 31.90 2.98
CA ALA A 221 10.74 30.97 2.78
C ALA A 221 10.71 30.33 1.38
N PHE A 222 9.52 30.06 0.83
CA PHE A 222 9.36 29.58 -0.54
C PHE A 222 9.75 30.64 -1.58
N ARG A 223 9.35 31.90 -1.39
CA ARG A 223 9.74 33.02 -2.27
C ARG A 223 11.26 33.25 -2.24
N GLU A 224 11.90 33.16 -1.08
CA GLU A 224 13.35 33.29 -0.96
C GLU A 224 14.08 32.13 -1.65
N ALA A 225 13.58 30.90 -1.50
CA ALA A 225 14.09 29.74 -2.22
C ALA A 225 13.90 29.86 -3.74
N GLU A 226 12.74 30.34 -4.21
CA GLU A 226 12.46 30.61 -5.62
C GLU A 226 13.40 31.67 -6.20
N GLN A 227 13.63 32.76 -5.48
CA GLN A 227 14.56 33.81 -5.91
C GLN A 227 16.01 33.35 -5.99
N LEU A 228 16.44 32.43 -5.11
CA LEU A 228 17.77 31.82 -5.18
C LEU A 228 17.88 30.86 -6.39
N ILE A 229 16.78 30.20 -6.74
CA ILE A 229 16.68 29.31 -7.90
C ILE A 229 16.68 30.09 -9.22
N GLU A 230 15.94 31.21 -9.30
CA GLU A 230 15.91 32.09 -10.47
C GLU A 230 17.28 32.69 -10.79
N ARG A 231 18.10 32.94 -9.75
CA ARG A 231 19.46 33.45 -9.89
C ARG A 231 20.51 32.37 -10.20
N GLY A 232 20.10 31.11 -10.33
CA GLY A 232 21.01 29.99 -10.60
C GLY A 232 21.88 29.58 -9.41
N GLU A 233 21.58 30.04 -8.20
CA GLU A 233 22.39 29.82 -6.99
C GLU A 233 21.93 28.59 -6.19
N ALA A 234 21.63 27.49 -6.89
CA ALA A 234 21.11 26.27 -6.26
C ALA A 234 22.07 25.66 -5.21
N GLU A 235 23.36 25.96 -5.30
CA GLU A 235 24.37 25.57 -4.31
C GLU A 235 24.25 26.33 -2.97
N LYS A 236 23.71 27.56 -2.97
CA LYS A 236 23.48 28.34 -1.74
C LYS A 236 22.19 27.94 -1.00
N LEU A 237 21.27 27.29 -1.70
CA LEU A 237 20.06 26.69 -1.11
C LEU A 237 20.42 25.63 -0.04
N GLU A 238 21.56 24.96 -0.23
CA GLU A 238 22.13 23.98 0.68
C GLU A 238 22.62 24.59 2.00
N SER A 239 23.29 25.75 1.94
CA SER A 239 23.76 26.48 3.14
C SER A 239 22.60 27.06 3.94
N CYS A 240 21.69 27.78 3.25
CA CYS A 240 20.61 28.52 3.90
C CYS A 240 19.64 27.59 4.67
N LEU A 241 19.30 26.43 4.10
CA LEU A 241 18.43 25.45 4.77
C LEU A 241 19.13 24.68 5.89
N VAL A 242 20.45 24.51 5.83
CA VAL A 242 21.25 23.83 6.87
C VAL A 242 21.53 24.77 8.03
N GLU A 243 21.96 26.01 7.78
CA GLU A 243 22.20 27.04 8.81
C GLU A 243 20.93 27.31 9.62
N THR A 244 19.79 27.49 8.96
CA THR A 244 18.50 27.68 9.66
C THR A 244 18.13 26.51 10.58
N LEU A 245 18.53 25.28 10.22
CA LEU A 245 18.24 24.06 11.00
C LEU A 245 19.27 23.81 12.11
N GLU A 246 20.54 24.16 11.90
CA GLU A 246 21.63 24.05 12.87
C GLU A 246 21.56 25.14 13.95
N GLU A 247 21.21 26.37 13.59
CA GLU A 247 20.95 27.47 14.54
C GLU A 247 19.76 27.14 15.44
N CYS A 248 18.68 26.56 14.89
CA CYS A 248 17.53 26.10 15.66
C CYS A 248 17.86 24.93 16.60
N ALA A 249 18.81 24.05 16.24
CA ALA A 249 19.24 22.93 17.06
C ALA A 249 20.19 23.36 18.19
N THR A 250 21.10 24.31 17.89
CA THR A 250 22.08 24.87 18.83
C THR A 250 21.42 25.73 19.89
N ALA A 251 20.41 26.53 19.52
CA ALA A 251 19.62 27.35 20.45
C ALA A 251 18.80 26.54 21.49
N ARG A 252 18.69 25.22 21.34
CA ARG A 252 17.85 24.35 22.20
C ARG A 252 18.59 23.18 22.86
N GLY A 253 19.92 23.07 22.69
CA GLY A 253 20.74 22.08 23.40
C GLY A 253 20.47 20.61 23.05
N ILE A 254 20.01 20.31 21.82
CA ILE A 254 19.69 18.94 21.38
C ILE A 254 20.74 18.45 20.37
N LYS A 255 21.24 17.21 20.51
CA LYS A 255 22.02 16.53 19.46
C LYS A 255 21.11 16.11 18.29
N TYR A 256 21.23 16.81 17.16
CA TYR A 256 20.54 16.52 15.92
C TYR A 256 21.18 15.32 15.20
N ASN A 257 20.41 14.26 14.92
CA ASN A 257 20.86 13.13 14.09
C ASN A 257 20.37 13.37 12.64
N GLY A 258 21.05 14.29 11.95
CA GLY A 258 20.48 15.14 10.90
C GLY A 258 20.49 14.66 9.46
N THR A 259 21.15 13.55 9.15
CA THR A 259 21.57 13.28 7.77
C THR A 259 20.42 12.84 6.86
N LYS A 260 19.46 12.03 7.36
CA LYS A 260 18.33 11.51 6.56
C LYS A 260 17.30 12.59 6.22
N ALA A 261 16.98 13.48 7.14
CA ALA A 261 16.01 14.55 6.90
C ALA A 261 16.54 15.60 5.91
N VAL A 262 17.84 15.92 5.98
CA VAL A 262 18.50 16.82 5.03
C VAL A 262 18.56 16.18 3.63
N MET A 263 18.91 14.90 3.53
CA MET A 263 18.89 14.15 2.27
C MET A 263 17.48 14.13 1.65
N ALA A 264 16.44 13.85 2.44
CA ALA A 264 15.06 13.84 2.00
C ALA A 264 14.62 15.20 1.41
N LYS A 265 14.94 16.30 2.09
CA LYS A 265 14.60 17.66 1.62
C LYS A 265 15.31 18.01 0.31
N LYS A 266 16.62 17.74 0.20
CA LYS A 266 17.41 17.95 -1.02
C LYS A 266 16.85 17.14 -2.19
N LEU A 267 16.49 15.87 -1.92
CA LEU A 267 15.92 14.99 -2.93
C LEU A 267 14.55 15.46 -3.41
N CYS A 268 13.63 15.79 -2.50
CA CYS A 268 12.32 16.35 -2.85
C CYS A 268 12.44 17.61 -3.71
N ALA A 269 13.32 18.56 -3.33
CA ALA A 269 13.51 19.79 -4.07
C ALA A 269 14.03 19.54 -5.49
N ALA A 270 15.03 18.66 -5.63
CA ALA A 270 15.57 18.29 -6.94
C ALA A 270 14.54 17.60 -7.83
N ILE A 271 13.73 16.69 -7.28
CA ILE A 271 12.65 16.02 -8.03
C ILE A 271 11.66 17.06 -8.55
N ARG A 272 11.22 18.00 -7.70
CA ARG A 272 10.26 19.04 -8.08
C ARG A 272 10.81 19.96 -9.17
N LEU A 273 12.10 20.30 -9.10
CA LEU A 273 12.75 21.11 -10.13
C LEU A 273 12.83 20.38 -11.47
N ASP A 274 13.25 19.11 -11.46
CA ASP A 274 13.32 18.30 -12.68
C ASP A 274 11.92 18.07 -13.27
N MET A 275 10.89 17.94 -12.42
CA MET A 275 9.49 17.87 -12.83
C MET A 275 9.03 19.11 -13.59
N GLN A 276 9.42 20.32 -13.15
CA GLN A 276 9.08 21.57 -13.83
C GLN A 276 9.77 21.69 -15.19
N ARG A 277 11.00 21.18 -15.30
CA ARG A 277 11.80 21.23 -16.54
C ARG A 277 11.45 20.14 -17.53
N SER A 278 10.77 19.09 -17.08
CA SER A 278 10.43 17.93 -17.91
C SER A 278 9.15 18.15 -18.72
N GLN A 279 9.21 17.89 -20.02
CA GLN A 279 8.01 17.74 -20.87
C GLN A 279 7.61 16.28 -20.94
N ARG A 280 6.30 15.99 -20.92
CA ARG A 280 5.76 14.63 -20.91
C ARG A 280 4.57 14.47 -21.83
N PRO A 281 4.35 13.27 -22.38
CA PRO A 281 3.12 12.98 -23.10
C PRO A 281 1.89 13.18 -22.22
N SER A 282 0.81 13.70 -22.80
CA SER A 282 -0.44 14.04 -22.09
C SER A 282 -1.14 12.83 -21.44
N TRP A 283 -0.91 11.63 -21.97
CA TRP A 283 -1.48 10.39 -21.44
C TRP A 283 -0.80 9.89 -20.15
N LEU A 284 0.38 10.43 -19.81
CA LEU A 284 1.10 10.04 -18.60
C LEU A 284 0.72 10.97 -17.44
N GLY A 285 0.05 10.42 -16.43
CA GLY A 285 -0.36 11.17 -15.24
C GLY A 285 0.83 11.75 -14.47
N ARG A 286 0.63 12.91 -13.83
CA ARG A 286 1.68 13.60 -13.05
C ARG A 286 1.64 13.21 -11.58
N ALA A 287 2.81 13.03 -10.98
CA ALA A 287 2.94 13.04 -9.54
C ALA A 287 2.61 14.45 -8.98
N PRO A 288 2.14 14.59 -7.73
CA PRO A 288 1.84 15.89 -7.16
C PRO A 288 3.07 16.78 -7.10
N PHE A 289 2.91 18.05 -7.50
CA PHE A 289 4.01 19.02 -7.54
C PHE A 289 4.62 19.26 -6.15
N ASN A 290 3.85 19.14 -5.08
CA ASN A 290 4.30 19.34 -3.71
C ASN A 290 4.69 18.04 -2.98
N MET A 291 5.00 16.96 -3.70
CA MET A 291 5.34 15.65 -3.12
C MET A 291 6.24 15.75 -1.88
N GLY A 292 5.82 15.14 -0.76
CA GLY A 292 6.49 15.26 0.55
C GLY A 292 6.06 16.49 1.38
N SER A 293 4.99 17.18 0.98
CA SER A 293 4.32 18.23 1.75
C SER A 293 2.99 17.73 2.33
N THR A 294 2.65 18.17 3.54
CA THR A 294 1.37 17.86 4.21
C THR A 294 0.16 18.55 3.57
N LEU A 295 0.36 19.47 2.61
CA LEU A 295 -0.70 20.26 1.97
C LEU A 295 -1.47 19.50 0.87
N HIS A 296 -0.99 18.34 0.44
CA HIS A 296 -1.77 17.42 -0.39
C HIS A 296 -2.01 16.12 0.35
N GLY A 297 -3.19 15.54 0.14
CA GLY A 297 -3.49 14.18 0.59
C GLY A 297 -2.46 13.18 0.06
N SER A 298 -2.45 11.99 0.65
CA SER A 298 -1.55 10.90 0.24
C SER A 298 -1.57 10.67 -1.28
N MET A 299 -0.40 10.46 -1.87
CA MET A 299 -0.28 10.09 -3.28
C MET A 299 -1.09 8.84 -3.60
N THR A 300 -1.84 8.91 -4.71
CA THR A 300 -2.53 7.74 -5.29
C THR A 300 -1.53 6.73 -5.83
N ALA A 301 -1.98 5.49 -6.03
CA ALA A 301 -1.10 4.44 -6.51
C ALA A 301 -0.54 4.70 -7.92
N ASP A 302 -1.35 5.26 -8.83
CA ASP A 302 -0.89 5.62 -10.18
C ASP A 302 0.17 6.73 -10.14
N GLN A 303 0.01 7.70 -9.25
CA GLN A 303 1.02 8.75 -9.01
C GLN A 303 2.32 8.16 -8.47
N TRP A 304 2.26 7.20 -7.54
CA TRP A 304 3.46 6.49 -7.07
C TRP A 304 4.17 5.76 -8.19
N ARG A 305 3.42 5.04 -9.05
CA ARG A 305 3.98 4.35 -10.20
C ARG A 305 4.71 5.33 -11.11
N ASN A 306 4.04 6.40 -11.56
CA ASN A 306 4.62 7.34 -12.52
C ASN A 306 5.85 8.05 -11.92
N ALA A 307 5.77 8.47 -10.66
CA ALA A 307 6.89 9.05 -9.92
C ALA A 307 8.11 8.13 -9.93
N PHE A 308 7.93 6.87 -9.52
CA PHE A 308 9.03 5.91 -9.44
C PHE A 308 9.55 5.46 -10.80
N THR A 309 8.75 5.42 -11.85
CA THR A 309 9.22 4.94 -13.17
C THR A 309 9.78 6.04 -14.06
N VAL A 310 9.50 7.32 -13.75
CA VAL A 310 9.84 8.45 -14.62
C VAL A 310 10.55 9.56 -13.84
N ASP A 311 9.83 10.24 -12.94
CA ASP A 311 10.36 11.40 -12.21
C ASP A 311 11.66 11.07 -11.47
N PHE A 312 11.60 10.04 -10.64
CA PHE A 312 12.69 9.67 -9.76
C PHE A 312 13.85 9.06 -10.56
N VAL A 313 13.59 8.35 -11.65
CA VAL A 313 14.66 7.79 -12.50
C VAL A 313 15.51 8.92 -13.06
N VAL A 314 14.87 9.94 -13.65
CA VAL A 314 15.57 11.09 -14.23
C VAL A 314 16.42 11.81 -13.16
N THR A 315 15.80 12.14 -12.03
CA THR A 315 16.49 12.88 -10.97
C THR A 315 17.60 12.06 -10.30
N LEU A 316 17.33 10.80 -9.92
CA LEU A 316 18.27 9.98 -9.16
C LEU A 316 19.46 9.56 -10.02
N VAL A 317 19.27 9.23 -11.29
CA VAL A 317 20.40 8.96 -12.19
C VAL A 317 21.30 10.20 -12.28
N ARG A 318 20.72 11.39 -12.47
CA ARG A 318 21.48 12.66 -12.51
C ARG A 318 22.22 12.95 -11.20
N LEU A 319 21.59 12.70 -10.05
CA LEU A 319 22.15 13.06 -8.75
C LEU A 319 23.12 12.02 -8.17
N TRP A 320 22.91 10.73 -8.42
CA TRP A 320 23.59 9.66 -7.70
C TRP A 320 24.63 8.89 -8.54
N SER A 321 24.56 8.96 -9.88
CA SER A 321 25.50 8.23 -10.75
C SER A 321 26.97 8.62 -10.56
N THR A 322 27.25 9.86 -10.14
CA THR A 322 28.61 10.38 -9.97
C THR A 322 28.97 10.73 -8.53
N LYS A 323 28.08 10.47 -7.56
CA LYS A 323 28.19 10.96 -6.18
C LYS A 323 28.94 10.03 -5.23
N GLY A 324 29.59 9.01 -5.77
CA GLY A 324 30.40 8.02 -5.04
C GLY A 324 29.70 6.68 -4.84
N GLU A 325 30.46 5.71 -4.33
CA GLU A 325 30.10 4.29 -4.29
C GLU A 325 28.77 4.01 -3.58
N ARG A 326 28.55 4.62 -2.40
CA ARG A 326 27.30 4.44 -1.65
C ARG A 326 26.06 4.92 -2.41
N PHE A 327 26.16 6.06 -3.10
CA PHE A 327 25.06 6.61 -3.88
C PHE A 327 24.81 5.80 -5.15
N SER A 328 25.86 5.28 -5.80
CA SER A 328 25.73 4.33 -6.89
C SER A 328 24.98 3.06 -6.43
N ALA A 329 25.37 2.47 -5.30
CA ALA A 329 24.70 1.29 -4.78
C ALA A 329 23.22 1.54 -4.40
N MET A 330 22.91 2.72 -3.86
CA MET A 330 21.52 3.15 -3.63
C MET A 330 20.73 3.31 -4.93
N LEU A 331 21.37 3.87 -5.97
CA LEU A 331 20.77 3.99 -7.31
C LEU A 331 20.51 2.61 -7.91
N ASP A 332 21.48 1.70 -7.85
CA ASP A 332 21.34 0.33 -8.35
C ASP A 332 20.21 -0.42 -7.64
N ASN A 333 20.13 -0.29 -6.30
CA ASN A 333 19.04 -0.87 -5.52
C ASN A 333 17.67 -0.31 -5.94
N TYR A 334 17.57 0.99 -6.15
CA TYR A 334 16.35 1.63 -6.66
C TYR A 334 16.01 1.19 -8.09
N MET A 335 17.00 1.08 -8.99
CA MET A 335 16.79 0.64 -10.36
C MET A 335 16.33 -0.82 -10.43
N GLN A 336 16.75 -1.68 -9.49
CA GLN A 336 16.21 -3.04 -9.36
C GLN A 336 14.71 -3.04 -9.01
N LEU A 337 14.30 -2.16 -8.09
CA LEU A 337 12.89 -1.97 -7.74
C LEU A 337 12.08 -1.45 -8.95
N VAL A 338 12.63 -0.49 -9.69
CA VAL A 338 11.99 0.03 -10.92
C VAL A 338 11.89 -1.06 -11.99
N GLY A 339 12.93 -1.87 -12.17
CA GLY A 339 12.94 -3.02 -13.08
C GLY A 339 11.84 -4.01 -12.75
N ALA A 340 11.76 -4.45 -11.49
CA ALA A 340 10.70 -5.32 -11.01
C ALA A 340 9.30 -4.70 -11.23
N LEU A 341 9.15 -3.41 -10.93
CA LEU A 341 7.88 -2.70 -11.11
C LEU A 341 7.42 -2.65 -12.57
N ARG A 342 8.34 -2.39 -13.50
CA ARG A 342 8.05 -2.37 -14.94
C ARG A 342 7.61 -3.74 -15.45
N ILE A 343 8.26 -4.80 -15.00
CA ILE A 343 7.91 -6.18 -15.37
C ILE A 343 6.53 -6.56 -14.83
N ALA A 344 6.27 -6.28 -13.55
CA ALA A 344 4.99 -6.57 -12.91
C ALA A 344 3.80 -5.93 -13.63
N HIS A 345 4.01 -4.79 -14.31
CA HIS A 345 2.96 -4.05 -15.00
C HIS A 345 2.94 -4.26 -16.53
N LYS A 346 3.67 -5.23 -17.08
CA LYS A 346 3.57 -5.59 -18.50
C LYS A 346 2.16 -6.10 -18.80
N HIS A 347 1.67 -5.81 -20.02
CA HIS A 347 0.38 -6.31 -20.51
C HIS A 347 0.43 -7.78 -20.96
N ALA A 348 1.64 -8.30 -21.19
CA ALA A 348 1.91 -9.69 -21.48
C ALA A 348 3.15 -10.11 -20.67
N ILE A 349 3.13 -11.32 -20.11
CA ILE A 349 4.18 -11.84 -19.25
C ILE A 349 4.65 -13.19 -19.79
N SER A 350 5.96 -13.38 -19.90
CA SER A 350 6.59 -14.66 -20.27
C SER A 350 7.19 -15.34 -19.03
N PRO A 351 7.53 -16.64 -19.09
CA PRO A 351 8.24 -17.31 -18.00
C PRO A 351 9.57 -16.62 -17.63
N GLY A 352 10.32 -16.13 -18.62
CA GLY A 352 11.55 -15.37 -18.38
C GLY A 352 11.30 -14.02 -17.70
N ASP A 353 10.19 -13.34 -18.00
CA ASP A 353 9.80 -12.13 -17.27
C ASP A 353 9.51 -12.42 -15.80
N ILE A 354 8.84 -13.54 -15.50
CA ILE A 354 8.52 -13.94 -14.12
C ILE A 354 9.80 -14.22 -13.33
N GLU A 355 10.75 -14.93 -13.93
CA GLU A 355 12.06 -15.18 -13.33
C GLU A 355 12.83 -13.87 -13.10
N LEU A 356 12.87 -13.00 -14.11
CA LEU A 356 13.53 -11.71 -14.01
C LEU A 356 12.91 -10.82 -12.92
N TYR A 357 11.58 -10.77 -12.81
CA TYR A 357 10.91 -10.09 -11.71
C TYR A 357 11.36 -10.63 -10.36
N GLY A 358 11.34 -11.96 -10.19
CA GLY A 358 11.74 -12.61 -8.94
C GLY A 358 13.18 -12.27 -8.55
N ASN A 359 14.10 -12.31 -9.51
CA ASN A 359 15.51 -11.97 -9.31
C ASN A 359 15.71 -10.49 -8.94
N GLN A 360 15.05 -9.58 -9.66
CA GLN A 360 15.11 -8.14 -9.40
C GLN A 360 14.56 -7.80 -8.00
N MET A 361 13.42 -8.38 -7.62
CA MET A 361 12.81 -8.14 -6.30
C MET A 361 13.67 -8.72 -5.16
N LYS A 362 14.24 -9.92 -5.34
CA LYS A 362 15.16 -10.51 -4.35
C LYS A 362 16.41 -9.67 -4.17
N LEU A 363 17.04 -9.23 -5.26
CA LEU A 363 18.24 -8.39 -5.20
C LEU A 363 17.92 -7.05 -4.52
N TYR A 364 16.79 -6.43 -4.89
CA TYR A 364 16.31 -5.21 -4.26
C TYR A 364 16.21 -5.34 -2.73
N LEU A 365 15.55 -6.40 -2.24
CA LEU A 365 15.37 -6.57 -0.79
C LEU A 365 16.67 -6.88 -0.06
N LYS A 366 17.54 -7.73 -0.64
CA LYS A 366 18.86 -8.06 -0.08
C LYS A 366 19.75 -6.82 0.04
N GLU A 367 19.86 -6.05 -1.03
CA GLU A 367 20.70 -4.85 -1.04
C GLU A 367 20.09 -3.72 -0.18
N SER A 368 18.76 -3.63 -0.08
CA SER A 368 18.09 -2.71 0.84
C SER A 368 18.49 -2.97 2.31
N LEU A 369 18.55 -4.22 2.76
CA LEU A 369 18.98 -4.55 4.12
C LEU A 369 20.43 -4.12 4.38
N LYS A 370 21.32 -4.31 3.40
CA LYS A 370 22.74 -3.89 3.50
C LYS A 370 22.89 -2.36 3.52
N LEU A 371 22.17 -1.66 2.62
CA LEU A 371 22.27 -0.21 2.46
C LEU A 371 21.64 0.56 3.61
N TYR A 372 20.61 -0.02 4.24
CA TYR A 372 19.85 0.60 5.32
C TYR A 372 19.85 -0.29 6.57
N PRO A 373 20.92 -0.30 7.39
CA PRO A 373 21.07 -1.25 8.51
C PRO A 373 20.00 -1.18 9.62
N SER A 374 19.23 -0.09 9.71
CA SER A 374 18.10 0.05 10.63
C SER A 374 16.76 -0.34 10.01
N HIS A 375 16.77 -0.91 8.81
CA HIS A 375 15.59 -1.40 8.12
C HIS A 375 15.39 -2.89 8.39
N HIS A 376 14.14 -3.26 8.64
CA HIS A 376 13.70 -4.64 8.70
C HIS A 376 12.61 -4.85 7.65
N LEU A 377 12.56 -6.05 7.09
CA LEU A 377 11.49 -6.42 6.16
C LEU A 377 10.15 -6.53 6.87
N LEU A 378 9.10 -6.16 6.14
CA LEU A 378 7.71 -6.31 6.56
C LEU A 378 7.04 -7.43 5.75
N PRO A 379 5.90 -7.98 6.22
CA PRO A 379 5.12 -8.97 5.48
C PRO A 379 4.92 -8.60 4.00
N ASN A 380 4.64 -7.33 3.71
CA ASN A 380 4.42 -6.79 2.37
C ASN A 380 5.61 -7.05 1.43
N ASN A 381 6.84 -6.93 1.96
CA ASN A 381 8.07 -7.19 1.21
C ASN A 381 8.18 -8.66 0.82
N HIS A 382 7.86 -9.56 1.75
CA HIS A 382 7.81 -10.99 1.48
C HIS A 382 6.68 -11.34 0.48
N LEU A 383 5.49 -10.77 0.65
CA LEU A 383 4.38 -10.96 -0.28
C LEU A 383 4.68 -10.46 -1.70
N ALA A 384 5.58 -9.47 -1.85
CA ALA A 384 6.04 -9.03 -3.17
C ALA A 384 6.84 -10.12 -3.91
N LEU A 385 7.47 -11.07 -3.20
CA LEU A 385 8.18 -12.20 -3.80
C LEU A 385 7.21 -13.26 -4.33
N HIS A 386 6.07 -13.45 -3.66
CA HIS A 386 4.96 -14.30 -4.11
C HIS A 386 4.21 -13.77 -5.34
N LEU A 387 4.49 -12.54 -5.80
CA LEU A 387 3.93 -12.05 -7.06
C LEU A 387 4.29 -12.96 -8.24
N THR A 388 5.46 -13.63 -8.17
CA THR A 388 5.86 -14.63 -9.18
C THR A 388 4.85 -15.78 -9.30
N ASP A 389 4.28 -16.24 -8.19
CA ASP A 389 3.30 -17.32 -8.17
C ASP A 389 1.98 -16.86 -8.81
N PHE A 390 1.55 -15.63 -8.53
CA PHE A 390 0.34 -15.07 -9.12
C PHE A 390 0.49 -14.84 -10.62
N LEU A 391 1.66 -14.39 -11.08
CA LEU A 391 1.94 -14.23 -12.50
C LEU A 391 1.91 -15.57 -13.25
N LYS A 392 2.37 -16.67 -12.61
CA LYS A 392 2.30 -18.03 -13.18
C LYS A 392 0.86 -18.54 -13.27
N LEU A 393 0.05 -18.29 -12.24
CA LEU A 393 -1.31 -18.82 -12.13
C LEU A 393 -2.35 -18.00 -12.92
N PHE A 394 -2.25 -16.67 -12.89
CA PHE A 394 -3.28 -15.75 -13.36
C PHE A 394 -2.80 -14.84 -14.50
N GLY A 395 -1.54 -14.98 -14.92
CA GLY A 395 -0.96 -14.15 -15.97
C GLY A 395 -0.76 -12.69 -15.54
N PRO A 396 -0.79 -11.75 -16.50
CA PRO A 396 -0.46 -10.34 -16.24
C PRO A 396 -1.36 -9.67 -15.19
N VAL A 397 -0.75 -8.90 -14.30
CA VAL A 397 -1.39 -8.13 -13.21
C VAL A 397 -2.58 -7.29 -13.69
N HIS A 398 -2.55 -6.80 -14.93
CA HIS A 398 -3.63 -6.00 -15.49
C HIS A 398 -4.99 -6.72 -15.44
N ALA A 399 -5.02 -8.05 -15.53
CA ALA A 399 -6.24 -8.84 -15.52
C ALA A 399 -6.91 -8.93 -14.13
N TRP A 400 -6.14 -8.71 -13.05
CA TRP A 400 -6.59 -8.99 -11.68
C TRP A 400 -6.17 -7.91 -10.68
N ARG A 401 -6.00 -6.65 -11.09
CA ARG A 401 -5.68 -5.52 -10.19
C ARG A 401 -6.91 -4.73 -9.75
N CYS A 402 -6.85 -4.12 -8.56
CA CYS A 402 -8.00 -3.48 -7.91
C CYS A 402 -8.42 -2.11 -8.43
N PHE A 403 -7.68 -1.48 -9.35
CA PHE A 403 -7.96 -0.12 -9.83
C PHE A 403 -9.41 0.11 -10.29
N ALA A 404 -10.00 -0.87 -10.98
CA ALA A 404 -11.38 -0.76 -11.46
C ALA A 404 -12.41 -0.83 -10.32
N PHE A 405 -12.15 -1.69 -9.32
CA PHE A 405 -13.00 -1.84 -8.14
C PHE A 405 -12.91 -0.62 -7.22
N GLU A 406 -11.72 -0.04 -7.03
CA GLU A 406 -11.56 1.21 -6.27
C GLU A 406 -12.29 2.38 -6.92
N ARG A 407 -12.23 2.49 -8.24
CA ARG A 407 -12.99 3.52 -8.97
C ARG A 407 -14.49 3.35 -8.76
N LEU A 408 -14.99 2.11 -8.82
CA LEU A 408 -16.38 1.80 -8.53
C LEU A 408 -16.74 2.18 -7.08
N ASN A 409 -15.90 1.82 -6.11
CA ASN A 409 -16.10 2.20 -4.71
C ASN A 409 -16.16 3.72 -4.54
N GLY A 410 -15.29 4.47 -5.19
CA GLY A 410 -15.29 5.93 -5.16
C GLY A 410 -16.53 6.56 -5.82
N ILE A 411 -17.14 5.90 -6.80
CA ILE A 411 -18.44 6.29 -7.36
C ILE A 411 -19.55 5.99 -6.35
N LEU A 412 -19.55 4.79 -5.77
CA LEU A 412 -20.57 4.34 -4.82
C LEU A 412 -20.59 5.19 -3.54
N GLN A 413 -19.43 5.62 -3.05
CA GLN A 413 -19.30 6.50 -1.88
C GLN A 413 -19.92 7.89 -2.07
N ARG A 414 -20.20 8.31 -3.31
CA ARG A 414 -20.84 9.61 -3.60
C ARG A 414 -22.36 9.56 -3.47
N PHE A 415 -22.96 8.36 -3.41
CA PHE A 415 -24.39 8.23 -3.18
C PHE A 415 -24.69 8.31 -1.69
N ASN A 416 -25.71 9.10 -1.34
CA ASN A 416 -26.20 9.16 0.03
C ASN A 416 -26.79 7.80 0.42
N SER A 417 -26.18 7.14 1.41
CA SER A 417 -26.74 5.92 2.01
C SER A 417 -27.36 6.25 3.36
N ASN A 418 -28.48 5.60 3.70
CA ASN A 418 -29.12 5.74 5.00
C ASN A 418 -28.36 5.03 6.14
N MET A 419 -27.23 4.37 5.85
CA MET A 419 -26.32 3.70 6.80
C MET A 419 -27.02 2.75 7.78
N LYS A 420 -28.14 2.13 7.37
CA LYS A 420 -28.89 1.14 8.16
C LYS A 420 -28.74 -0.26 7.56
N PRO A 421 -27.77 -1.08 8.03
CA PRO A 421 -27.53 -2.42 7.50
C PRO A 421 -28.73 -3.37 7.64
N SER A 422 -29.58 -3.15 8.65
CA SER A 422 -30.74 -3.99 8.96
C SER A 422 -31.94 -3.79 8.04
N GLU A 423 -31.95 -2.74 7.21
CA GLU A 423 -33.02 -2.45 6.24
C GLU A 423 -32.62 -2.85 4.81
N CYS A 424 -31.47 -3.51 4.64
CA CYS A 424 -31.04 -4.04 3.34
C CYS A 424 -31.97 -5.18 2.93
N THR A 425 -33.04 -4.85 2.21
CA THR A 425 -33.84 -5.84 1.50
C THR A 425 -32.93 -6.58 0.52
N SER A 426 -33.18 -7.87 0.31
CA SER A 426 -32.46 -8.79 -0.58
C SER A 426 -32.44 -8.40 -2.06
N SER A 427 -32.74 -7.14 -2.39
CA SER A 427 -32.95 -6.57 -3.72
C SER A 427 -31.63 -6.17 -4.39
N LEU A 428 -30.64 -7.05 -4.39
CA LEU A 428 -29.45 -6.95 -5.26
C LEU A 428 -29.00 -8.35 -5.72
N PHE A 429 -29.96 -9.23 -5.99
CA PHE A 429 -29.72 -10.51 -6.67
C PHE A 429 -30.84 -10.70 -7.69
N LEU A 430 -30.55 -10.35 -8.94
CA LEU A 430 -31.31 -10.76 -10.13
C LEU A 430 -30.44 -11.71 -10.94
#